data_AF-A0A315BPZ4-F1
#
_entry.id   AF-A0A315BPZ4-F1
#
_cell.length_a   1.000
_cell.length_b   1.000
_cell.length_c   1.000
_cell.angle_alpha   90.00
_cell.angle_beta   90.00
_cell.angle_gamma   90.00
#
_symmetry.space_group_name_H-M   'P 1'
#
loop_
_entity.id
_entity.type
_entity.pdbx_description
1 polymer ?
#
loop_
_entity_poly.entity_id
_entity_poly.type
_entity_poly.pdbx_seq_one_letter_code
_entity_poly.pdbx_strand_id
1 'polypeptide(L)'
;MKTSRIFWPLRLLTAGACVIVTAGCSSLPMEEYAQFSPAPSSKRIMNQVKISWEVRDDVADFCAKAKGMGKEQAFLTPPVACAIWHVPLKECTVVTGSSTSHVALGHEVRHCFEGHFH
;
A
#
# COMPACT_ATOMS: atom_id res chain seq x y z
N MET A 1 8.29 -66.80 -15.35
CA MET A 1 8.61 -65.50 -15.96
C MET A 1 7.83 -64.41 -15.25
N LYS A 2 8.49 -63.29 -14.97
CA LYS A 2 8.27 -62.36 -13.86
C LYS A 2 7.16 -61.32 -14.11
N THR A 3 6.26 -61.24 -13.14
CA THR A 3 5.65 -60.05 -12.50
C THR A 3 5.20 -58.87 -13.35
N SER A 4 3.87 -58.76 -13.38
CA SER A 4 3.05 -57.59 -13.73
C SER A 4 3.28 -56.38 -12.81
N ARG A 5 3.04 -55.18 -13.37
CA ARG A 5 2.56 -53.95 -12.71
C ARG A 5 3.48 -53.28 -11.67
N ILE A 6 4.45 -52.49 -12.14
CA ILE A 6 5.07 -51.42 -11.33
C ILE A 6 5.24 -50.17 -12.22
N PHE A 7 4.15 -49.46 -12.52
CA PHE A 7 4.23 -48.16 -13.23
C PHE A 7 3.09 -47.20 -12.83
N TRP A 8 2.66 -47.18 -11.56
CA TRP A 8 1.59 -46.25 -11.13
C TRP A 8 1.66 -45.72 -9.67
N PRO A 9 2.83 -45.42 -9.08
CA PRO A 9 2.76 -44.42 -8.01
C PRO A 9 3.75 -43.27 -8.13
N LEU A 10 4.51 -43.15 -9.23
CA LEU A 10 5.54 -42.11 -9.33
C LEU A 10 5.08 -40.81 -10.02
N ARG A 11 3.85 -40.74 -10.56
CA ARG A 11 3.33 -39.53 -11.21
C ARG A 11 2.38 -38.68 -10.35
N LEU A 12 2.06 -39.12 -9.13
CA LEU A 12 1.22 -38.36 -8.20
C LEU A 12 2.01 -37.56 -7.16
N LEU A 13 3.34 -37.72 -7.11
CA LEU A 13 4.20 -36.98 -6.18
C LEU A 13 4.75 -35.65 -6.72
N THR A 14 4.52 -35.31 -8.00
CA THR A 14 5.03 -34.07 -8.60
C THR A 14 4.00 -32.93 -8.67
N ALA A 15 2.73 -33.17 -8.32
CA ALA A 15 1.67 -32.15 -8.44
C ALA A 15 1.31 -31.45 -7.11
N GLY A 16 1.82 -31.93 -5.96
CA GLY A 16 1.39 -31.44 -4.63
C GLY A 16 2.27 -30.39 -3.97
N ALA A 17 3.45 -30.08 -4.51
CA ALA A 17 4.47 -29.30 -3.78
C ALA A 17 4.54 -27.80 -4.17
N CYS A 18 3.74 -27.32 -5.11
CA CYS A 18 3.91 -25.97 -5.70
C CYS A 18 2.72 -25.02 -5.49
N VAL A 19 1.93 -25.21 -4.43
CA VAL A 19 0.85 -24.27 -4.06
C VAL A 19 0.96 -23.89 -2.58
N ILE A 20 2.18 -23.58 -2.13
CA ILE A 20 2.35 -22.81 -0.89
C ILE A 20 2.22 -21.34 -1.29
N VAL A 21 0.96 -20.92 -1.42
CA VAL A 21 0.44 -19.64 -0.95
C VAL A 21 1.45 -18.49 -1.04
N THR A 22 1.56 -17.87 -2.22
CA THR A 22 2.00 -16.48 -2.32
C THR A 22 0.85 -15.58 -1.84
N ALA A 23 0.46 -15.72 -0.57
CA ALA A 23 -0.24 -14.64 0.10
C ALA A 23 0.82 -13.57 0.33
N GLY A 24 0.91 -12.62 -0.59
CA GLY A 24 1.65 -11.39 -0.36
C GLY A 24 0.98 -10.69 0.83
N CYS A 25 1.45 -10.98 2.03
CA CYS A 25 1.16 -10.16 3.19
C CYS A 25 1.78 -8.80 2.87
N SER A 26 0.96 -7.81 2.54
CA SER A 26 1.37 -6.41 2.40
C SER A 26 1.70 -5.85 3.78
N SER A 27 2.78 -6.36 4.39
CA SER A 27 3.37 -5.77 5.58
C SER A 27 4.00 -4.46 5.18
N LEU A 28 3.48 -3.35 5.71
CA LEU A 28 4.16 -2.06 5.62
C LEU A 28 5.56 -2.17 6.25
N PRO A 29 6.55 -1.40 5.77
CA PRO A 29 7.88 -1.39 6.35
C PRO A 29 7.82 -1.17 7.86
N MET A 30 8.69 -1.85 8.62
CA MET A 30 8.72 -1.72 10.09
C MET A 30 8.90 -0.27 10.58
N GLU A 31 9.53 0.57 9.75
CA GLU A 31 9.69 2.01 10.00
C GLU A 31 8.35 2.74 10.13
N GLU A 32 7.29 2.28 9.47
CA GLU A 32 5.96 2.91 9.53
C GLU A 32 5.29 2.74 10.91
N TYR A 33 5.87 1.92 11.79
CA TYR A 33 5.41 1.72 13.17
C TYR A 33 6.25 2.53 14.17
N ALA A 34 7.28 3.25 13.71
CA ALA A 34 8.10 4.09 14.58
C ALA A 34 7.28 5.24 15.18
N GLN A 35 7.72 5.74 16.34
CA GLN A 35 7.10 6.93 16.92
C GLN A 35 7.34 8.13 16.03
N PHE A 36 6.27 8.86 15.73
CA PHE A 36 6.34 10.12 15.00
C PHE A 36 6.58 11.28 15.97
N SER A 37 7.61 12.08 15.69
CA SER A 37 7.89 13.33 16.41
C SER A 37 7.81 14.50 15.43
N PRO A 38 6.82 15.41 15.58
CA PRO A 38 6.66 16.52 14.64
C PRO A 38 7.81 17.52 14.78
N ALA A 39 8.24 18.09 13.65
CA ALA A 39 9.22 19.17 13.65
C ALA A 39 8.78 20.35 14.54
N PRO A 40 9.71 21.17 15.08
CA PRO A 40 9.35 22.43 15.73
C PRO A 40 8.55 23.35 14.81
N SER A 41 7.66 24.17 15.36
CA SER A 41 6.77 25.05 14.58
C SER A 41 7.48 25.97 13.58
N SER A 42 8.70 26.39 13.89
CA SER A 42 9.54 27.21 13.01
C SER A 42 10.10 26.46 11.79
N LYS A 43 10.03 25.13 11.79
CA LYS A 43 10.53 24.26 10.71
C LYS A 43 9.42 23.47 10.02
N ARG A 44 8.16 23.65 10.41
CA ARG A 44 7.03 22.99 9.73
C ARG A 44 6.69 23.74 8.46
N ILE A 45 6.33 22.98 7.41
CA ILE A 45 5.73 23.55 6.20
C ILE A 45 4.40 24.22 6.55
N MET A 46 3.63 23.62 7.47
CA MET A 46 2.38 24.14 7.99
C MET A 46 2.27 23.92 9.50
N ASN A 47 1.89 24.96 10.24
CA ASN A 47 1.67 24.86 11.68
C ASN A 47 0.28 24.32 12.04
N GLN A 48 -0.70 24.55 11.17
CA GLN A 48 -2.04 24.00 11.27
C GLN A 48 -2.39 23.39 9.93
N VAL A 49 -2.68 22.09 9.94
CA VAL A 49 -3.05 21.32 8.75
C VAL A 49 -4.53 21.00 8.82
N LYS A 50 -5.26 21.38 7.78
CA LYS A 50 -6.64 20.93 7.56
C LYS A 50 -6.59 19.63 6.79
N ILE A 51 -7.22 18.58 7.32
CA ILE A 51 -7.25 17.26 6.72
C ILE A 51 -8.70 16.88 6.39
N SER A 52 -8.95 16.41 5.17
CA SER A 52 -10.13 15.61 4.83
C SER A 52 -9.74 14.18 4.53
N TRP A 53 -10.73 13.29 4.62
CA TRP A 53 -10.57 11.88 4.32
C TRP A 53 -11.61 11.46 3.28
N GLU A 54 -11.14 10.89 2.17
CA GLU A 54 -11.96 10.33 1.10
C GLU A 54 -11.71 8.81 1.03
N VAL A 55 -12.79 8.04 0.95
CA VAL A 55 -12.74 6.59 0.76
C VAL A 55 -13.18 6.27 -0.66
N ARG A 56 -12.36 5.50 -1.38
CA ARG A 56 -12.58 5.18 -2.79
C ARG A 56 -12.42 3.69 -3.07
N ASP A 57 -13.22 3.16 -4.00
CA ASP A 57 -13.08 1.79 -4.49
C ASP A 57 -11.93 1.67 -5.52
N ASP A 58 -11.64 2.75 -6.26
CA ASP A 58 -10.58 2.85 -7.28
C ASP A 58 -9.27 3.45 -6.73
N VAL A 59 -9.00 3.30 -5.42
CA VAL A 59 -7.86 3.96 -4.74
C VAL A 59 -6.52 3.70 -5.43
N ALA A 60 -6.28 2.50 -5.93
CA ALA A 60 -5.01 2.15 -6.57
C ALA A 60 -4.78 2.97 -7.85
N ASP A 61 -5.78 3.03 -8.73
CA ASP A 61 -5.69 3.79 -9.98
C ASP A 61 -5.64 5.29 -9.71
N PHE A 62 -6.48 5.77 -8.80
CA PHE A 62 -6.55 7.17 -8.42
C PHE A 62 -5.22 7.66 -7.85
N CYS A 63 -4.67 6.95 -6.86
CA CYS A 63 -3.41 7.31 -6.22
C CYS A 63 -2.20 7.10 -7.13
N ALA A 64 -2.21 6.07 -7.99
CA ALA A 64 -1.15 5.90 -8.99
C ALA A 64 -1.09 7.08 -9.95
N LYS A 65 -2.26 7.55 -10.41
CA LYS A 65 -2.37 8.74 -11.25
C LYS A 65 -1.92 10.01 -10.54
N ALA A 66 -2.33 10.20 -9.28
CA ALA A 66 -1.90 11.35 -8.47
C ALA A 66 -0.37 11.43 -8.40
N LYS A 67 0.28 10.31 -8.05
CA LYS A 67 1.73 10.15 -7.95
C LYS A 67 2.48 10.20 -9.28
N GLY A 68 1.78 10.31 -10.42
CA GLY A 68 2.39 10.25 -11.74
C GLY A 68 3.07 8.91 -12.06
N MET A 69 2.61 7.80 -11.47
CA MET A 69 3.19 6.47 -11.68
C MET A 69 2.97 5.99 -13.12
N GLY A 70 4.00 5.38 -13.71
CA GLY A 70 3.86 4.66 -14.97
C GLY A 70 2.98 3.42 -14.83
N LYS A 71 2.35 2.98 -15.93
CA LYS A 71 1.43 1.82 -15.94
C LYS A 71 2.05 0.54 -15.35
N GLU A 72 3.31 0.28 -15.68
CA GLU A 72 4.02 -0.91 -15.20
C GLU A 72 4.27 -0.85 -13.68
N GLN A 73 4.71 0.29 -13.16
CA GLN A 73 4.90 0.48 -11.71
C GLN A 73 3.57 0.42 -10.96
N ALA A 74 2.51 1.04 -11.49
CA ALA A 74 1.18 1.00 -10.90
C ALA A 74 0.63 -0.44 -10.81
N PHE A 75 0.97 -1.29 -11.80
CA PHE A 75 0.59 -2.69 -11.80
C PHE A 75 1.41 -3.54 -10.80
N LEU A 76 2.72 -3.32 -10.72
CA LEU A 76 3.61 -4.11 -9.85
C LEU A 76 3.47 -3.74 -8.37
N THR A 77 3.26 -2.45 -8.08
CA THR A 77 3.18 -1.93 -6.71
C THR A 77 2.00 -0.95 -6.60
N PRO A 78 0.75 -1.45 -6.66
CA PRO A 78 -0.42 -0.59 -6.60
C PRO A 78 -0.48 0.12 -5.25
N PRO A 79 -0.62 1.46 -5.22
CA PRO A 79 -0.78 2.19 -3.98
C PRO A 79 -2.12 1.83 -3.32
N VAL A 80 -2.13 1.77 -1.99
CA VAL A 80 -3.35 1.47 -1.21
C VAL A 80 -3.96 2.71 -0.57
N ALA A 81 -3.23 3.82 -0.60
CA ALA A 81 -3.62 5.13 -0.10
C ALA A 81 -2.72 6.22 -0.71
N CYS A 82 -3.12 7.49 -0.56
CA CYS A 82 -2.31 8.67 -0.89
C CYS A 82 -2.81 9.94 -0.17
N ALA A 83 -1.90 10.87 0.12
CA ALA A 83 -2.21 12.24 0.58
C ALA A 83 -2.06 13.28 -0.55
N ILE A 84 -3.13 14.01 -0.84
CA ILE A 84 -3.19 15.00 -1.93
C ILE A 84 -3.35 16.41 -1.36
N TRP A 85 -2.57 17.36 -1.87
CA TRP A 85 -2.69 18.76 -1.47
C TRP A 85 -3.58 19.57 -2.41
N HIS A 86 -4.69 20.09 -1.88
CA HIS A 86 -5.57 21.01 -2.58
C HIS A 86 -5.12 22.46 -2.35
N VAL A 87 -4.28 22.96 -3.26
CA VAL A 87 -3.73 24.34 -3.20
C VAL A 87 -4.78 25.42 -2.95
N PRO A 88 -5.94 25.46 -3.65
CA PRO A 88 -6.92 26.53 -3.45
C PRO A 88 -7.60 26.47 -2.07
N LEU A 89 -7.86 25.25 -1.56
CA LEU A 89 -8.54 25.03 -0.29
C LEU A 89 -7.59 25.03 0.91
N LYS A 90 -6.28 24.99 0.66
CA LYS A 90 -5.22 24.82 1.67
C LYS A 90 -5.52 23.64 2.59
N GLU A 91 -5.85 22.52 1.97
CA GLU A 91 -6.33 21.32 2.63
C GLU A 91 -5.63 20.08 2.06
N CYS A 92 -5.25 19.16 2.94
CA CYS A 92 -4.73 17.86 2.57
C CYS A 92 -5.87 16.83 2.58
N THR A 93 -6.07 16.10 1.50
CA THR A 93 -7.04 15.01 1.43
C THR A 93 -6.28 13.70 1.48
N VAL A 94 -6.51 12.94 2.55
CA VAL A 94 -6.08 11.55 2.64
C VAL A 94 -7.09 10.69 1.88
N VAL A 95 -6.62 9.85 0.98
CA VAL A 95 -7.45 8.96 0.17
C VAL A 95 -7.07 7.52 0.48
N THR A 96 -8.05 6.68 0.82
CA THR A 96 -7.83 5.26 1.13
C THR A 96 -8.83 4.37 0.41
N GLY A 97 -8.53 3.07 0.36
CA GLY A 97 -9.52 2.04 0.03
C GLY A 97 -10.60 1.88 1.10
N SER A 98 -11.67 1.15 0.77
CA SER A 98 -12.76 0.80 1.70
C SER A 98 -12.31 -0.04 2.91
N SER A 99 -11.19 -0.75 2.78
CA SER A 99 -10.50 -1.41 3.87
C SER A 99 -9.06 -0.89 3.94
N THR A 100 -8.70 -0.25 5.05
CA THR A 100 -7.36 0.30 5.28
C THR A 100 -6.86 -0.01 6.69
N SER A 101 -5.55 -0.09 6.88
CA SER A 101 -4.95 -0.24 8.19
C SER A 101 -4.71 1.12 8.85
N HIS A 102 -4.68 1.17 10.18
CA HIS A 102 -4.29 2.38 10.90
C HIS A 102 -2.89 2.88 10.53
N VAL A 103 -2.01 1.96 10.13
CA VAL A 103 -0.63 2.28 9.73
C VAL A 103 -0.61 2.97 8.37
N ALA A 104 -1.37 2.46 7.39
CA ALA A 104 -1.51 3.11 6.08
C ALA A 104 -2.18 4.48 6.21
N LEU A 105 -3.24 4.58 7.01
CA LEU A 105 -3.89 5.86 7.29
C LEU A 105 -2.94 6.84 7.99
N GLY A 106 -2.19 6.38 9.00
CA GLY A 106 -1.22 7.19 9.72
C GLY A 106 -0.06 7.66 8.84
N HIS A 107 0.40 6.82 7.91
CA HIS A 107 1.41 7.17 6.91
C HIS A 107 0.97 8.35 6.05
N GLU A 108 -0.26 8.32 5.52
CA GLU A 108 -0.78 9.43 4.71
C GLU A 108 -1.07 10.70 5.54
N VAL A 109 -1.54 10.55 6.79
CA VAL A 109 -1.69 11.69 7.70
C VAL A 109 -0.33 12.35 8.00
N ARG A 110 0.73 11.56 8.16
CA ARG A 110 2.09 12.09 8.33
C ARG A 110 2.53 12.89 7.10
N HIS A 111 2.26 12.41 5.88
CA HIS A 111 2.51 13.18 4.66
C HIS A 111 1.81 14.53 4.68
N CYS A 112 0.59 14.62 5.21
CA CYS A 112 -0.09 15.90 5.38
C CYS A 112 0.61 16.85 6.37
N PHE A 113 1.20 16.34 7.46
CA PHE A 113 1.94 17.14 8.43
C PHE A 113 3.30 17.60 7.95
N GLU A 114 4.01 16.73 7.23
CA GLU A 114 5.37 16.97 6.74
C GLU A 114 5.39 17.63 5.34
N GLY A 115 4.24 17.70 4.67
CA GLY A 115 4.04 18.26 3.33
C GLY A 115 4.63 17.41 2.21
N HIS A 116 4.62 16.09 2.39
CA HIS A 116 5.11 15.10 1.45
C HIS A 116 3.95 14.56 0.58
N PHE A 117 3.35 15.44 -0.21
CA PHE A 117 2.16 15.12 -0.98
C PHE A 117 2.46 14.31 -2.24
N HIS A 118 1.42 13.66 -2.75
CA HIS A 118 1.43 12.83 -3.95
C HIS A 118 0.78 13.51 -5.14
#